data_AF-L9VMP7-F1
#
_entry.id   AF-L9VMP7-F1
#
_cell.length_a   1.000
_cell.length_b   1.000
_cell.length_c   1.000
_cell.angle_alpha   90.00
_cell.angle_beta   90.00
_cell.angle_gamma   90.00
#
_symmetry.space_group_name_H-M   'P 1'
#
loop_
_entity.id
_entity.type
_entity.pdbx_description
1 polymer ?
#
loop_
_entity_poly.entity_id
_entity_poly.type
_entity_poly.pdbx_seq_one_letter_code
_entity_poly.pdbx_strand_id
1 'polypeptide(L)'
;MPSLETVQWVLLTVVLPIVTVGVLFLSVAVVSRLHRSDARWGDVARSRLVMGVPWGSLIVIALVWCVYLFVQDGITAFDDPVTIPYRAYSYFYPLGMLTASFSHAGPNHLLGNLAAAVVVAPIAEYAWGHYPDGRGADSVDSDRRDAGPFNSWRTNPRIRAVLVFPLVVVAITILTSLFALGPVIGFSGVVFAFAAFALVHYPIVTIVGVLGVQGVLLTLYRALRNPIGVYVAESSAPSAPSWAGIAIQGHALGFFIGLVLGIALLRRRGHRPDALRIWIAVLIFGFAQGLWQIYWFGGGNVFYLFQGPGVLTVTVLALVVTVAITASERPVVPERISRRFARVRRTPSESVVARPLELARNSGDQSETSTHTTAPTAPLERISEIAATAHSRDSSRLSNIGRRQAAFTLVIVVLAVLAGIAIPVNFFVLDGATASSDTAVEIEDYTVQYAEDVEYELVSPVRVGPLSDAVALNASGVIVTSEERQLWVEVVPARQLEFSTEESIAVGGPGWRETVHVERTGWEPVGNDSVYQVEIWAEGDDPQLAHESNGSRADVRIDDQNVTISSVDGEFTLEVESVETGDVETTPLPDSDESTGAAGLTFDREDDTVYAAADGTRIAIASAE
;
A
#
# COMPACT_ATOMS: atom_id res chain seq x y z
N MET A 1 23.37 48.32 -8.87
CA MET A 1 24.03 47.00 -8.75
C MET A 1 23.04 46.08 -8.05
N PRO A 2 22.82 44.84 -8.50
CA PRO A 2 21.97 43.90 -7.77
C PRO A 2 22.52 43.67 -6.35
N SER A 3 21.66 43.40 -5.37
CA SER A 3 22.11 43.09 -4.01
C SER A 3 22.87 41.76 -4.00
N LEU A 4 23.76 41.58 -3.02
CA LEU A 4 24.50 40.33 -2.82
C LEU A 4 23.54 39.13 -2.71
N GLU A 5 22.39 39.30 -2.06
CA GLU A 5 21.35 38.28 -1.95
C GLU A 5 20.73 37.92 -3.30
N THR A 6 20.42 38.92 -4.15
CA THR A 6 19.91 38.65 -5.51
C THR A 6 20.94 37.92 -6.36
N VAL A 7 22.22 38.29 -6.27
CA VAL A 7 23.31 37.63 -6.99
C VAL A 7 23.48 36.19 -6.51
N GLN A 8 23.49 35.97 -5.20
CA GLN A 8 23.57 34.65 -4.59
C GLN A 8 22.37 33.78 -4.98
N TRP A 9 21.16 34.33 -4.92
CA TRP A 9 19.95 33.63 -5.33
C TRP A 9 20.05 33.19 -6.79
N VAL A 10 20.36 34.09 -7.74
CA VAL A 10 20.50 33.76 -9.17
C VAL A 10 21.62 32.72 -9.41
N LEU A 11 22.76 32.84 -8.73
CA LEU A 11 23.85 31.87 -8.85
C LEU A 11 23.41 30.48 -8.42
N LEU A 12 22.67 30.38 -7.32
CA LEU A 12 22.24 29.11 -6.76
C LEU A 12 21.04 28.53 -7.53
N THR A 13 20.00 29.31 -7.81
CA THR A 13 18.74 28.81 -8.37
C THR A 13 18.74 28.69 -9.89
N VAL A 14 19.67 29.38 -10.59
CA VAL A 14 19.71 29.38 -12.07
C VAL A 14 21.04 28.87 -12.59
N VAL A 15 22.16 29.48 -12.18
CA VAL A 15 23.47 29.18 -12.79
C VAL A 15 23.93 27.77 -12.45
N LEU A 16 23.87 27.38 -11.17
CA LEU A 16 24.32 26.07 -10.71
C LEU A 16 23.50 24.90 -11.31
N PRO A 17 22.16 24.98 -11.43
CA PRO A 17 21.36 24.02 -12.19
C PRO A 17 21.79 23.90 -13.66
N ILE A 18 21.96 25.03 -14.36
CA ILE A 18 22.38 25.03 -15.78
C ILE A 18 23.75 24.39 -15.95
N VAL A 19 24.72 24.73 -15.09
CA VAL A 19 26.06 24.13 -15.11
C VAL A 19 25.99 22.64 -14.83
N THR A 20 25.21 22.21 -13.83
CA THR A 20 25.02 20.79 -13.50
C THR A 20 24.48 20.02 -14.70
N VAL A 21 23.42 20.52 -15.33
CA VAL A 21 22.83 19.92 -16.54
C VAL A 21 23.84 19.90 -17.69
N GLY A 22 24.56 21.01 -17.92
CA GLY A 22 25.61 21.10 -18.95
C GLY A 22 26.74 20.09 -18.76
N VAL A 23 27.21 19.89 -17.52
CA VAL A 23 28.25 18.92 -17.16
C VAL A 23 27.74 17.48 -17.37
N LEU A 24 26.49 17.18 -16.98
CA LEU A 24 25.87 15.88 -17.23
C LEU A 24 25.80 15.58 -18.73
N PHE A 25 25.31 16.53 -19.55
CA PHE A 25 25.28 16.36 -21.00
C PHE A 25 26.68 16.19 -21.61
N LEU A 26 27.65 16.98 -21.16
CA LEU A 26 29.04 16.86 -21.61
C LEU A 26 29.61 15.49 -21.24
N SER A 27 29.35 14.98 -20.04
CA SER A 27 29.80 13.66 -19.60
C SER A 27 29.25 12.54 -20.49
N VAL A 28 27.94 12.58 -20.79
CA VAL A 28 27.29 11.61 -21.68
C VAL A 28 27.86 11.73 -23.10
N ALA A 29 28.06 12.95 -23.60
CA ALA A 29 28.64 13.18 -24.92
C ALA A 29 30.08 12.63 -25.02
N VAL A 30 30.93 12.87 -24.02
CA VAL A 30 32.29 12.34 -23.96
C VAL A 30 32.29 10.82 -23.90
N VAL A 31 31.51 10.21 -22.99
CA VAL A 31 31.41 8.74 -22.88
C VAL A 31 30.85 8.12 -24.15
N SER A 32 29.84 8.72 -24.76
CA SER A 32 29.26 8.23 -26.02
C SER A 32 30.27 8.22 -27.17
N ARG A 33 31.24 9.15 -27.18
CA ARG A 33 32.34 9.15 -28.16
C ARG A 33 33.43 8.13 -27.85
N LEU A 34 33.68 7.86 -26.57
CA LEU A 34 34.66 6.86 -26.14
C LEU A 34 34.13 5.43 -26.27
N HIS A 35 32.83 5.23 -26.11
CA HIS A 35 32.17 3.94 -26.20
C HIS A 35 32.05 3.49 -27.66
N ARG A 36 33.01 2.67 -28.12
CA ARG A 36 32.94 1.97 -29.40
C ARG A 36 32.14 0.68 -29.23
N SER A 37 30.84 0.70 -29.53
CA SER A 37 30.00 -0.50 -29.60
C SER A 37 29.61 -0.84 -31.03
N ASP A 38 29.44 -2.13 -31.32
CA ASP A 38 29.05 -2.64 -32.63
C ASP A 38 27.62 -2.21 -33.06
N ALA A 39 26.79 -1.78 -32.09
CA ALA A 39 25.45 -1.25 -32.33
C ALA A 39 25.26 0.08 -31.57
N ARG A 40 24.65 1.08 -32.23
CA ARG A 40 24.28 2.34 -31.58
C ARG A 40 23.11 2.10 -30.62
N TRP A 41 23.08 2.79 -29.48
CA TRP A 41 21.99 2.64 -28.48
C TRP A 41 20.59 2.84 -29.08
N GLY A 42 20.46 3.76 -30.05
CA GLY A 42 19.20 4.00 -30.76
C GLY A 42 18.73 2.81 -31.60
N ASP A 43 19.65 2.01 -32.13
CA ASP A 43 19.31 0.84 -32.95
C ASP A 43 18.83 -0.32 -32.07
N VAL A 44 19.44 -0.47 -30.89
CA VAL A 44 18.96 -1.40 -29.84
C VAL A 44 17.53 -1.02 -29.44
N ALA A 45 17.28 0.25 -29.10
CA ALA A 45 15.94 0.70 -28.72
C ALA A 45 14.91 0.49 -29.85
N ARG A 46 15.26 0.85 -31.10
CA ARG A 46 14.39 0.69 -32.28
C ARG A 46 14.09 -0.76 -32.65
N SER A 47 14.86 -1.72 -32.13
CA SER A 47 14.60 -3.14 -32.36
C SER A 47 13.28 -3.61 -31.74
N ARG A 48 12.81 -2.94 -30.69
CA ARG A 48 11.58 -3.31 -29.95
C ARG A 48 10.58 -2.16 -29.82
N LEU A 49 11.06 -0.91 -29.79
CA LEU A 49 10.24 0.29 -29.59
C LEU A 49 9.99 1.04 -30.90
N VAL A 50 8.82 1.66 -31.02
CA VAL A 50 8.47 2.47 -32.19
C VAL A 50 9.32 3.74 -32.18
N MET A 51 10.17 3.90 -33.20
CA MET A 51 11.18 4.98 -33.32
C MET A 51 12.26 4.97 -32.21
N GLY A 52 12.31 3.92 -31.37
CA GLY A 52 13.20 3.85 -30.21
C GLY A 52 12.65 4.55 -28.97
N VAL A 53 11.37 4.94 -28.98
CA VAL A 53 10.71 5.69 -27.90
C VAL A 53 9.68 4.80 -27.19
N PRO A 54 9.66 4.77 -25.84
CA PRO A 54 8.68 4.01 -25.07
C PRO A 54 7.35 4.79 -24.96
N TRP A 55 6.66 4.94 -26.10
CA TRP A 55 5.42 5.74 -26.18
C TRP A 55 4.34 5.28 -25.21
N GLY A 56 4.21 3.96 -25.01
CA GLY A 56 3.20 3.43 -24.10
C GLY A 56 3.46 3.85 -22.66
N SER A 57 4.72 3.78 -22.23
CA SER A 57 5.17 4.22 -20.90
C SER A 57 4.94 5.72 -20.72
N LEU A 58 5.27 6.54 -21.72
CA LEU A 58 5.08 7.99 -21.66
C LEU A 58 3.61 8.39 -21.55
N ILE A 59 2.72 7.70 -22.28
CA ILE A 59 1.27 7.94 -22.21
C ILE A 59 0.73 7.60 -20.82
N VAL A 60 1.14 6.47 -20.24
CA VAL A 60 0.75 6.08 -18.87
C VAL A 60 1.25 7.09 -17.84
N ILE A 61 2.50 7.51 -17.92
CA ILE A 61 3.08 8.51 -17.02
C ILE A 61 2.34 9.85 -17.14
N ALA A 62 2.01 10.28 -18.36
CA ALA A 62 1.23 11.48 -18.59
C ALA A 62 -0.19 11.36 -18.01
N LEU A 63 -0.84 10.20 -18.15
CA LEU A 63 -2.16 9.94 -17.55
C LEU A 63 -2.12 10.08 -16.02
N VAL A 64 -1.12 9.50 -15.36
CA VAL A 64 -0.96 9.62 -13.90
C VAL A 64 -0.77 11.08 -13.48
N TRP A 65 0.07 11.83 -14.22
CA TRP A 65 0.22 13.27 -14.02
C TRP A 65 -1.10 14.04 -14.19
N CYS A 66 -1.89 13.71 -15.23
CA CYS A 66 -3.18 14.36 -15.47
C CYS A 66 -4.18 14.08 -14.34
N VAL A 67 -4.22 12.86 -13.80
CA VAL A 67 -5.08 12.56 -12.64
C VAL A 67 -4.68 13.41 -11.44
N TYR A 68 -3.40 13.49 -11.13
CA TYR A 68 -2.93 14.33 -10.01
C TYR A 68 -3.32 15.81 -10.19
N LEU A 69 -3.07 16.37 -11.38
CA LEU A 69 -3.28 17.80 -11.62
C LEU A 69 -4.76 18.18 -11.73
N PHE A 70 -5.58 17.35 -12.38
CA PHE A 70 -6.95 17.74 -12.75
C PHE A 70 -8.04 17.00 -11.98
N VAL A 71 -7.79 15.77 -11.53
CA VAL A 71 -8.79 15.00 -10.75
C VAL A 71 -8.62 15.28 -9.26
N GLN A 72 -7.37 15.36 -8.80
CA GLN A 72 -7.06 15.65 -7.39
C GLN A 72 -6.82 17.14 -7.11
N ASP A 73 -7.16 18.01 -8.06
CA ASP A 73 -6.96 19.46 -7.97
C ASP A 73 -5.52 19.92 -7.71
N GLY A 74 -4.52 19.11 -8.09
CA GLY A 74 -3.11 19.47 -7.94
C GLY A 74 -2.65 20.65 -8.81
N ILE A 75 -3.51 21.18 -9.68
CA ILE A 75 -3.22 22.39 -10.46
C ILE A 75 -3.39 23.67 -9.64
N THR A 76 -4.31 23.68 -8.67
CA THR A 76 -4.54 24.79 -7.74
C THR A 76 -3.71 24.60 -6.46
N ALA A 77 -3.69 23.37 -5.92
CA ALA A 77 -3.04 23.00 -4.67
C ALA A 77 -2.10 21.80 -4.89
N PHE A 78 -0.93 22.04 -5.50
CA PHE A 78 0.00 20.97 -5.86
C PHE A 78 0.54 20.18 -4.66
N ASP A 79 0.78 20.86 -3.54
CA ASP A 79 1.36 20.25 -2.34
C ASP A 79 0.29 19.63 -1.42
N ASP A 80 -0.99 19.95 -1.63
CA ASP A 80 -2.13 19.46 -0.88
C ASP A 80 -3.29 19.04 -1.82
N PRO A 81 -3.16 17.90 -2.52
CA PRO A 81 -4.20 17.42 -3.43
C PRO A 81 -5.41 16.84 -2.66
N VAL A 82 -6.59 16.88 -3.27
CA VAL A 82 -7.77 16.14 -2.75
C VAL A 82 -7.51 14.63 -2.86
N THR A 83 -7.60 13.90 -1.74
CA THR A 83 -7.25 12.46 -1.70
C THR A 83 -8.36 11.55 -1.21
N ILE A 84 -9.20 12.00 -0.27
CA ILE A 84 -10.25 11.21 0.38
C ILE A 84 -11.17 10.53 -0.65
N PRO A 85 -11.84 11.22 -1.60
CA PRO A 85 -12.72 10.57 -2.57
C PRO A 85 -12.03 9.60 -3.54
N TYR A 86 -10.69 9.59 -3.59
CA TYR A 86 -9.93 8.82 -4.57
C TYR A 86 -9.14 7.67 -3.95
N ARG A 87 -9.53 7.18 -2.78
CA ARG A 87 -9.03 5.93 -2.19
C ARG A 87 -9.99 4.77 -2.45
N ALA A 88 -9.45 3.55 -2.48
CA ALA A 88 -10.22 2.33 -2.72
C ALA A 88 -10.89 1.81 -1.43
N TYR A 89 -11.93 2.49 -0.93
CA TYR A 89 -12.61 2.09 0.32
C TYR A 89 -13.49 0.84 0.16
N SER A 90 -14.34 0.82 -0.86
CA SER A 90 -15.37 -0.21 -1.02
C SER A 90 -15.73 -0.45 -2.49
N TYR A 91 -16.15 -1.67 -2.82
CA TYR A 91 -16.74 -2.02 -4.11
C TYR A 91 -18.06 -1.30 -4.38
N PHE A 92 -18.72 -0.81 -3.32
CA PHE A 92 -19.91 0.01 -3.42
C PHE A 92 -19.61 1.48 -3.75
N TYR A 93 -18.34 1.86 -3.82
CA TYR A 93 -17.89 3.17 -4.28
C TYR A 93 -16.96 3.06 -5.51
N PRO A 94 -17.53 2.91 -6.73
CA PRO A 94 -16.76 2.63 -7.95
C PRO A 94 -15.76 3.73 -8.34
N LEU A 95 -16.03 4.99 -8.00
CA LEU A 95 -15.14 6.10 -8.33
C LEU A 95 -13.76 5.89 -7.67
N GLY A 96 -13.73 5.70 -6.35
CA GLY A 96 -12.51 5.40 -5.61
C GLY A 96 -11.80 4.15 -6.14
N MET A 97 -12.54 3.07 -6.40
CA MET A 97 -11.99 1.84 -6.96
C MET A 97 -11.32 2.03 -8.33
N LEU A 98 -11.84 2.90 -9.19
CA LEU A 98 -11.30 3.12 -10.53
C LEU A 98 -10.13 4.11 -10.56
N THR A 99 -10.08 5.06 -9.61
CA THR A 99 -9.08 6.14 -9.61
C THR A 99 -7.93 5.92 -8.62
N ALA A 100 -8.11 5.09 -7.59
CA ALA A 100 -7.17 4.96 -6.48
C ALA A 100 -5.72 4.71 -6.88
N SER A 101 -5.49 3.75 -7.77
CA SER A 101 -4.14 3.45 -8.22
C SER A 101 -3.57 4.47 -9.22
N PHE A 102 -4.34 5.47 -9.65
CA PHE A 102 -3.84 6.62 -10.42
C PHE A 102 -3.57 7.84 -9.54
N SER A 103 -4.30 7.98 -8.42
CA SER A 103 -4.21 9.10 -7.49
C SER A 103 -3.02 8.96 -6.52
N HIS A 104 -2.61 10.05 -5.90
CA HIS A 104 -1.49 10.11 -4.96
C HIS A 104 -1.79 10.99 -3.76
N ALA A 105 -1.24 10.61 -2.61
CA ALA A 105 -1.45 11.31 -1.33
C ALA A 105 -0.73 12.68 -1.24
N GLY A 106 0.10 13.02 -2.21
CA GLY A 106 0.91 14.25 -2.19
C GLY A 106 2.08 14.18 -3.18
N PRO A 107 2.87 15.26 -3.26
CA PRO A 107 3.88 15.44 -4.30
C PRO A 107 5.06 14.46 -4.16
N ASN A 108 5.49 14.17 -2.93
CA ASN A 108 6.56 13.21 -2.68
C ASN A 108 6.16 11.78 -3.08
N HIS A 109 4.90 11.41 -2.84
CA HIS A 109 4.35 10.12 -3.25
C HIS A 109 4.26 10.02 -4.77
N LEU A 110 3.74 11.06 -5.44
CA LEU A 110 3.70 11.14 -6.91
C LEU A 110 5.10 11.03 -7.52
N LEU A 111 6.04 11.88 -7.10
CA LEU A 111 7.38 11.92 -7.65
C LEU A 111 8.14 10.61 -7.43
N GLY A 112 7.96 9.96 -6.28
CA GLY A 112 8.52 8.65 -6.01
C GLY A 112 8.06 7.58 -7.01
N ASN A 113 6.74 7.49 -7.23
CA ASN A 113 6.16 6.53 -8.17
C ASN A 113 6.53 6.84 -9.62
N LEU A 114 6.52 8.11 -10.01
CA LEU A 114 6.88 8.54 -11.36
C LEU A 114 8.36 8.34 -11.66
N ALA A 115 9.26 8.64 -10.73
CA ALA A 115 10.69 8.38 -10.89
C ALA A 115 10.96 6.89 -11.09
N ALA A 116 10.26 6.03 -10.34
CA ALA A 116 10.34 4.59 -10.54
C ALA A 116 9.78 4.19 -11.91
N ALA A 117 8.58 4.65 -12.26
CA ALA A 117 7.89 4.32 -13.52
C ALA A 117 8.70 4.76 -14.76
N VAL A 118 9.30 5.95 -14.75
CA VAL A 118 10.18 6.45 -15.82
C VAL A 118 11.36 5.51 -16.07
N VAL A 119 11.82 4.78 -15.04
CA VAL A 119 12.91 3.81 -15.16
C VAL A 119 12.39 2.43 -15.57
N VAL A 120 11.40 1.88 -14.87
CA VAL A 120 10.99 0.47 -15.07
C VAL A 120 10.00 0.26 -16.20
N ALA A 121 9.09 1.20 -16.44
CA ALA A 121 8.06 1.05 -17.47
C ALA A 121 8.68 0.95 -18.88
N PRO A 122 9.70 1.74 -19.27
CA PRO A 122 10.37 1.56 -20.55
C PRO A 122 11.07 0.21 -20.71
N ILE A 123 11.62 -0.35 -19.62
CA ILE A 123 12.23 -1.70 -19.66
C ILE A 123 11.15 -2.75 -19.87
N ALA A 124 10.01 -2.61 -19.19
CA ALA A 124 8.86 -3.49 -19.37
C ALA A 124 8.26 -3.37 -20.78
N GLU A 125 8.14 -2.16 -21.34
CA GLU A 125 7.67 -1.93 -22.71
C GLU A 125 8.65 -2.49 -23.75
N TYR A 126 9.95 -2.36 -23.51
CA TYR A 126 10.99 -2.97 -24.34
C TYR A 126 10.89 -4.50 -24.31
N ALA A 127 10.66 -5.08 -23.13
CA ALA A 127 10.40 -6.51 -22.96
C ALA A 127 9.10 -6.94 -23.66
N TRP A 128 8.03 -6.15 -23.59
CA TRP A 128 6.79 -6.38 -24.32
C TRP A 128 7.03 -6.42 -25.83
N GLY A 129 7.72 -5.42 -26.38
CA GLY A 129 8.08 -5.31 -27.79
C GLY A 129 6.87 -5.08 -28.73
N HIS A 130 6.97 -4.05 -29.56
CA HIS A 130 5.88 -3.67 -30.47
C HIS A 130 5.94 -4.34 -31.84
N TYR A 131 7.08 -4.97 -32.17
CA TYR A 131 7.25 -5.74 -33.41
C TYR A 131 7.03 -7.24 -33.13
N PRO A 132 5.93 -7.85 -33.63
CA PRO A 132 5.56 -9.22 -33.31
C PRO A 132 6.56 -10.26 -33.84
N ASP A 133 7.13 -10.01 -35.02
CA ASP A 133 8.26 -10.74 -35.57
C ASP A 133 9.42 -9.75 -35.57
N GLY A 134 10.47 -10.00 -34.80
CA GLY A 134 11.64 -9.13 -34.78
C GLY A 134 12.08 -8.84 -36.22
N ARG A 135 12.43 -7.60 -36.56
CA ARG A 135 13.03 -7.27 -37.87
C ARG A 135 14.20 -8.23 -38.12
N GLY A 136 13.93 -9.24 -38.92
CA GLY A 136 14.73 -10.46 -39.02
C GLY A 136 14.00 -11.46 -39.90
N ALA A 137 13.55 -10.99 -41.06
CA ALA A 137 13.10 -11.82 -42.16
C ALA A 137 13.64 -11.23 -43.46
N ASP A 138 14.96 -11.27 -43.61
CA ASP A 138 15.59 -11.45 -44.92
C ASP A 138 15.40 -12.91 -45.37
N SER A 139 14.17 -13.40 -45.28
CA SER A 139 13.74 -14.62 -45.92
C SER A 139 12.42 -14.28 -46.59
N VAL A 140 12.58 -13.91 -47.86
CA VAL A 140 11.59 -14.03 -48.92
C VAL A 140 10.74 -15.28 -48.67
N ASP A 141 9.51 -15.11 -48.22
CA ASP A 141 8.44 -16.00 -48.62
C ASP A 141 7.14 -15.21 -48.74
N SER A 142 6.87 -14.84 -49.98
CA SER A 142 5.69 -14.17 -50.46
C SER A 142 4.55 -15.19 -50.53
N ASP A 143 3.92 -15.53 -49.41
CA ASP A 143 2.55 -16.06 -49.43
C ASP A 143 1.91 -16.08 -48.05
N ARG A 144 1.15 -15.03 -47.75
CA ARG A 144 0.04 -15.05 -46.78
C ARG A 144 -0.87 -13.85 -47.03
N ARG A 145 -1.53 -13.88 -48.19
CA ARG A 145 -2.79 -13.16 -48.41
C ARG A 145 -3.85 -13.96 -47.64
N ASP A 146 -4.11 -13.57 -46.40
CA ASP A 146 -5.36 -13.83 -45.65
C ASP A 146 -5.19 -13.35 -44.21
N ALA A 147 -5.21 -12.03 -44.02
CA ALA A 147 -5.35 -11.41 -42.71
C ALA A 147 -6.44 -10.34 -42.82
N GLY A 148 -7.66 -10.66 -42.37
CA GLY A 148 -8.77 -9.72 -42.37
C GLY A 148 -8.45 -8.43 -41.60
N PRO A 149 -9.22 -7.34 -41.80
CA PRO A 149 -8.95 -6.01 -41.23
C PRO A 149 -8.77 -6.01 -39.70
N PHE A 150 -9.44 -6.91 -38.99
CA PHE A 150 -9.33 -7.09 -37.54
C PHE A 150 -8.01 -7.72 -37.06
N ASN A 151 -7.16 -8.25 -37.93
CA ASN A 151 -5.83 -8.77 -37.55
C ASN A 151 -4.75 -7.68 -37.61
N SER A 152 -5.03 -6.56 -38.30
CA SER A 152 -4.07 -5.47 -38.54
C SER A 152 -3.76 -4.62 -37.30
N TRP A 153 -4.74 -4.36 -36.44
CA TRP A 153 -4.55 -3.47 -35.27
C TRP A 153 -3.74 -4.14 -34.15
N ARG A 154 -3.89 -5.46 -33.96
CA ARG A 154 -3.12 -6.24 -32.95
C ARG A 154 -1.66 -6.45 -33.33
N THR A 155 -1.34 -6.34 -34.62
CA THR A 155 0.01 -6.55 -35.17
C THR A 155 0.71 -5.25 -35.53
N ASN A 156 -0.03 -4.14 -35.72
CA ASN A 156 0.54 -2.83 -35.99
C ASN A 156 1.35 -2.30 -34.79
N PRO A 157 2.67 -2.06 -34.93
CA PRO A 157 3.52 -1.60 -33.83
C PRO A 157 3.08 -0.28 -33.22
N ARG A 158 2.53 0.65 -34.02
CA ARG A 158 2.08 1.96 -33.53
C ARG A 158 0.87 1.80 -32.62
N ILE A 159 -0.15 1.05 -33.05
CA ILE A 159 -1.35 0.79 -32.25
C ILE A 159 -1.00 0.02 -30.98
N ARG A 160 -0.06 -0.94 -31.07
CA ARG A 160 0.45 -1.65 -29.89
C ARG A 160 1.11 -0.70 -28.89
N ALA A 161 1.88 0.26 -29.37
CA ALA A 161 2.60 1.23 -28.55
C ALA A 161 1.68 2.27 -27.91
N VAL A 162 0.80 2.91 -28.69
CA VAL A 162 0.03 4.06 -28.21
C VAL A 162 -1.34 3.70 -27.62
N LEU A 163 -1.84 2.49 -27.88
CA LEU A 163 -3.18 2.07 -27.44
C LEU A 163 -3.15 0.78 -26.62
N VAL A 164 -2.64 -0.33 -27.18
CA VAL A 164 -2.74 -1.64 -26.52
C VAL A 164 -1.94 -1.68 -25.23
N PHE A 165 -0.67 -1.25 -25.25
CA PHE A 165 0.16 -1.25 -24.05
C PHE A 165 -0.41 -0.34 -22.96
N PRO A 166 -0.75 0.95 -23.21
CA PRO A 166 -1.43 1.79 -22.22
C PRO A 166 -2.72 1.18 -21.68
N LEU A 167 -3.57 0.59 -22.53
CA LEU A 167 -4.84 -0.01 -22.10
C LEU A 167 -4.63 -1.24 -21.22
N VAL A 168 -3.61 -2.07 -21.50
CA VAL A 168 -3.22 -3.17 -20.62
C VAL A 168 -2.75 -2.63 -19.27
N VAL A 169 -1.96 -1.55 -19.26
CA VAL A 169 -1.50 -0.94 -18.01
C VAL A 169 -2.68 -0.37 -17.23
N VAL A 170 -3.59 0.35 -17.86
CA VAL A 170 -4.83 0.86 -17.22
C VAL A 170 -5.63 -0.29 -16.60
N ALA A 171 -5.77 -1.41 -17.30
CA ALA A 171 -6.45 -2.59 -16.75
C ALA A 171 -5.71 -3.17 -15.54
N ILE A 172 -4.38 -3.20 -15.54
CA ILE A 172 -3.57 -3.61 -14.38
C ILE A 172 -3.74 -2.61 -13.24
N THR A 173 -3.76 -1.30 -13.51
CA THR A 173 -3.98 -0.25 -12.50
C THR A 173 -5.31 -0.42 -11.79
N ILE A 174 -6.39 -0.68 -12.54
CA ILE A 174 -7.71 -0.95 -11.96
C ILE A 174 -7.71 -2.29 -11.21
N LEU A 175 -7.03 -3.32 -11.75
CA LEU A 175 -6.93 -4.61 -11.08
C LEU A 175 -6.19 -4.50 -9.73
N THR A 176 -5.18 -3.64 -9.64
CA THR A 176 -4.43 -3.44 -8.39
C THR A 176 -5.28 -2.77 -7.32
N SER A 177 -6.12 -1.78 -7.66
CA SER A 177 -7.03 -1.15 -6.69
C SER A 177 -8.17 -2.08 -6.28
N LEU A 178 -8.77 -2.81 -7.23
CA LEU A 178 -9.86 -3.76 -6.94
C LEU A 178 -9.48 -4.87 -5.95
N PHE A 179 -8.20 -5.24 -5.90
CA PHE A 179 -7.71 -6.29 -5.00
C PHE A 179 -6.70 -5.76 -3.98
N ALA A 180 -6.64 -4.44 -3.79
CA ALA A 180 -5.88 -3.83 -2.71
C ALA A 180 -6.62 -4.03 -1.38
N LEU A 181 -5.85 -4.22 -0.30
CA LEU A 181 -6.39 -4.34 1.05
C LEU A 181 -6.50 -2.95 1.69
N GLY A 182 -7.73 -2.51 1.96
CA GLY A 182 -8.02 -1.23 2.60
C GLY A 182 -8.00 -0.03 1.66
N PRO A 183 -8.16 1.19 2.19
CA PRO A 183 -8.30 2.44 1.41
C PRO A 183 -6.98 2.90 0.79
N VAL A 184 -6.49 2.12 -0.17
CA VAL A 184 -5.22 2.33 -0.86
C VAL A 184 -5.36 3.48 -1.87
N ILE A 185 -4.26 4.21 -2.03
CA ILE A 185 -4.04 5.25 -3.05
C ILE A 185 -2.60 5.10 -3.54
N GLY A 186 -2.35 5.29 -4.83
CA GLY A 186 -0.99 5.29 -5.40
C GLY A 186 -0.75 4.31 -6.54
N PHE A 187 0.15 4.73 -7.45
CA PHE A 187 0.56 3.96 -8.63
C PHE A 187 1.64 2.89 -8.35
N SER A 188 2.09 2.76 -7.10
CA SER A 188 3.19 1.88 -6.72
C SER A 188 2.95 0.40 -7.09
N GLY A 189 1.73 -0.13 -6.92
CA GLY A 189 1.40 -1.49 -7.33
C GLY A 189 1.72 -1.76 -8.81
N VAL A 190 1.44 -0.80 -9.69
CA VAL A 190 1.74 -0.89 -11.13
C VAL A 190 3.24 -0.77 -11.39
N VAL A 191 3.94 0.07 -10.64
CA VAL A 191 5.42 0.14 -10.67
C VAL A 191 6.04 -1.22 -10.33
N PHE A 192 5.55 -1.90 -9.28
CA PHE A 192 6.00 -3.25 -8.93
C PHE A 192 5.64 -4.27 -10.02
N ALA A 193 4.50 -4.13 -10.70
CA ALA A 193 4.15 -4.96 -11.85
C ALA A 193 5.13 -4.76 -13.03
N PHE A 194 5.47 -3.51 -13.34
CA PHE A 194 6.50 -3.22 -14.35
C PHE A 194 7.85 -3.79 -13.96
N ALA A 195 8.28 -3.60 -12.71
CA ALA A 195 9.54 -4.11 -12.21
C ALA A 195 9.61 -5.63 -12.30
N ALA A 196 8.58 -6.35 -11.83
CA ALA A 196 8.54 -7.81 -11.91
C ALA A 196 8.54 -8.32 -13.36
N PHE A 197 7.73 -7.70 -14.23
CA PHE A 197 7.69 -8.04 -15.65
C PHE A 197 9.05 -7.84 -16.32
N ALA A 198 9.68 -6.69 -16.07
CA ALA A 198 11.02 -6.36 -16.56
C ALA A 198 12.08 -7.31 -16.02
N LEU A 199 12.02 -7.67 -14.73
CA LEU A 199 12.99 -8.52 -14.05
C LEU A 199 13.03 -9.95 -14.63
N VAL A 200 11.88 -10.48 -15.07
CA VAL A 200 11.81 -11.80 -15.75
C VAL A 200 12.62 -11.82 -17.05
N HIS A 201 12.68 -10.70 -17.77
CA HIS A 201 13.32 -10.60 -19.08
C HIS A 201 14.73 -10.01 -19.03
N TYR A 202 14.96 -9.04 -18.14
CA TYR A 202 16.18 -8.25 -18.02
C TYR A 202 16.56 -8.04 -16.54
N PRO A 203 16.94 -9.10 -15.80
CA PRO A 203 17.12 -9.04 -14.35
C PRO A 203 18.15 -7.99 -13.91
N ILE A 204 19.34 -7.98 -14.53
CA ILE A 204 20.42 -7.05 -14.15
C ILE A 204 20.03 -5.60 -14.47
N VAL A 205 19.49 -5.33 -15.66
CA VAL A 205 19.09 -3.99 -16.08
C VAL A 205 18.00 -3.44 -15.17
N THR A 206 17.04 -4.29 -14.79
CA THR A 206 15.95 -3.89 -13.90
C THR A 206 16.46 -3.54 -12.51
N ILE A 207 17.38 -4.33 -11.94
CA ILE A 207 17.97 -4.04 -10.62
C ILE A 207 18.79 -2.75 -10.64
N VAL A 208 19.64 -2.58 -11.65
CA VAL A 208 20.42 -1.33 -11.81
C VAL A 208 19.50 -0.12 -11.99
N GLY A 209 18.40 -0.29 -12.73
CA GLY A 209 17.37 0.74 -12.88
C GLY A 209 16.73 1.13 -11.55
N VAL A 210 16.10 0.17 -10.87
CA VAL A 210 15.34 0.41 -9.64
C VAL A 210 16.24 0.89 -8.49
N LEU A 211 17.38 0.24 -8.28
CA LEU A 211 18.22 0.54 -7.11
C LEU A 211 19.23 1.66 -7.35
N GLY A 212 19.59 1.93 -8.61
CA GLY A 212 20.57 2.96 -8.96
C GLY A 212 19.92 4.17 -9.59
N VAL A 213 19.36 3.99 -10.80
CA VAL A 213 18.92 5.11 -11.65
C VAL A 213 17.78 5.91 -11.02
N GLN A 214 16.82 5.26 -10.37
CA GLN A 214 15.72 5.96 -9.69
C GLN A 214 16.24 6.95 -8.62
N GLY A 215 17.16 6.51 -7.76
CA GLY A 215 17.75 7.35 -6.72
C GLY A 215 18.57 8.51 -7.29
N VAL A 216 19.26 8.27 -8.40
CA VAL A 216 19.97 9.33 -9.14
C VAL A 216 18.99 10.37 -9.68
N LEU A 217 17.87 9.96 -10.30
CA LEU A 217 16.87 10.89 -10.83
C LEU A 217 16.26 11.78 -9.74
N LEU A 218 15.89 11.19 -8.60
CA LEU A 218 15.32 11.94 -7.48
C LEU A 218 16.36 12.90 -6.86
N THR A 219 17.62 12.45 -6.72
CA THR A 219 18.70 13.31 -6.24
C THR A 219 18.96 14.46 -7.20
N LEU A 220 19.00 14.21 -8.51
CA LEU A 220 19.15 15.26 -9.52
C LEU A 220 17.99 16.25 -9.48
N TYR A 221 16.75 15.76 -9.42
CA TYR A 221 15.57 16.62 -9.29
C TYR A 221 15.66 17.52 -8.05
N ARG A 222 15.95 16.93 -6.89
CA ARG A 222 16.10 17.68 -5.63
C ARG A 222 17.26 18.67 -5.68
N ALA A 223 18.40 18.29 -6.24
CA ALA A 223 19.57 19.17 -6.37
C ALA A 223 19.34 20.33 -7.35
N LEU A 224 18.50 20.14 -8.37
CA LEU A 224 18.12 21.22 -9.29
C LEU A 224 17.09 22.18 -8.68
N ARG A 225 16.19 21.68 -7.83
CA ARG A 225 15.17 22.51 -7.14
C ARG A 225 15.74 23.23 -5.93
N ASN A 226 16.49 22.52 -5.10
CA ASN A 226 17.12 22.97 -3.86
C ASN A 226 18.60 22.55 -3.86
N PRO A 227 19.49 23.35 -4.47
CA PRO A 227 20.90 22.99 -4.63
C PRO A 227 21.66 22.95 -3.30
N ILE A 228 21.23 23.75 -2.31
CA ILE A 228 21.76 23.77 -0.96
C ILE A 228 20.58 23.46 -0.03
N GLY A 229 20.60 22.28 0.57
CA GLY A 229 19.65 21.93 1.63
C GLY A 229 20.17 22.43 2.97
N VAL A 230 19.40 23.30 3.62
CA VAL A 230 19.61 23.66 5.02
C VAL A 230 18.64 22.82 5.84
N TYR A 231 19.16 22.08 6.82
CA TYR A 231 18.37 21.22 7.68
C TYR A 231 18.65 21.62 9.12
N VAL A 232 17.60 21.97 9.85
CA VAL A 232 17.62 22.23 11.27
C VAL A 232 16.91 21.07 11.95
N ALA A 233 17.40 20.65 13.11
CA ALA A 233 16.70 19.64 13.90
C ALA A 233 15.46 20.31 14.50
N GLU A 234 14.29 19.82 14.12
CA GLU A 234 12.99 20.29 14.59
C GLU A 234 12.24 19.11 15.21
N SER A 235 11.39 19.39 16.19
CA SER A 235 10.43 18.41 16.68
C SER A 235 9.46 18.05 15.55
N SER A 236 8.96 16.82 15.57
CA SER A 236 7.96 16.35 14.60
C SER A 236 6.86 15.59 15.33
N ALA A 237 5.64 15.71 14.83
CA ALA A 237 4.50 14.96 15.36
C ALA A 237 4.81 13.45 15.46
N PRO A 238 4.25 12.76 16.48
CA PRO A 238 4.33 11.31 16.56
C PRO A 238 3.81 10.67 15.26
N SER A 239 4.63 9.83 14.63
CA SER A 239 4.26 9.15 13.39
C SER A 239 4.48 7.65 13.49
N ALA A 240 3.68 6.90 12.73
CA ALA A 240 3.86 5.46 12.63
C ALA A 240 5.27 5.15 12.08
N PRO A 241 5.87 4.00 12.49
CA PRO A 241 7.13 3.56 11.90
C PRO A 241 7.06 3.56 10.38
N SER A 242 8.13 3.95 9.70
CA SER A 242 8.14 4.12 8.24
C SER A 242 7.75 2.88 7.43
N TRP A 243 7.82 1.69 8.04
CA TRP A 243 7.39 0.41 7.45
C TRP A 243 5.90 0.10 7.68
N ALA A 244 5.25 0.72 8.67
CA ALA A 244 3.86 0.47 9.04
C ALA A 244 2.83 1.20 8.15
N GLY A 245 3.24 2.24 7.42
CA GLY A 245 2.39 2.96 6.46
C GLY A 245 2.44 2.39 5.03
N ILE A 246 3.19 1.31 4.79
CA ILE A 246 3.44 0.80 3.44
C ILE A 246 2.39 -0.24 3.06
N ALA A 247 1.78 -0.08 1.88
CA ALA A 247 0.85 -1.03 1.28
C ALA A 247 1.58 -2.29 0.74
N ILE A 248 2.20 -3.08 1.63
CA ILE A 248 3.00 -4.26 1.28
C ILE A 248 2.18 -5.27 0.45
N GLN A 249 0.91 -5.47 0.81
CA GLN A 249 0.00 -6.33 0.05
C GLN A 249 -0.21 -5.81 -1.38
N GLY A 250 -0.46 -4.51 -1.56
CA GLY A 250 -0.65 -3.90 -2.88
C GLY A 250 0.62 -3.97 -3.76
N HIS A 251 1.79 -3.76 -3.15
CA HIS A 251 3.08 -3.94 -3.83
C HIS A 251 3.30 -5.39 -4.25
N ALA A 252 3.03 -6.36 -3.36
CA ALA A 252 3.15 -7.77 -3.65
C ALA A 252 2.16 -8.20 -4.76
N LEU A 253 0.90 -7.78 -4.69
CA LEU A 253 -0.12 -8.03 -5.71
C LEU A 253 0.37 -7.59 -7.09
N GLY A 254 0.81 -6.33 -7.19
CA GLY A 254 1.39 -5.77 -8.41
C GLY A 254 2.58 -6.59 -8.92
N PHE A 255 3.54 -6.90 -8.05
CA PHE A 255 4.70 -7.72 -8.37
C PHE A 255 4.29 -9.09 -8.95
N PHE A 256 3.34 -9.78 -8.32
CA PHE A 256 2.89 -11.10 -8.78
C PHE A 256 2.10 -11.03 -10.09
N ILE A 257 1.29 -10.00 -10.32
CA ILE A 257 0.64 -9.75 -11.62
C ILE A 257 1.71 -9.60 -12.71
N GLY A 258 2.68 -8.72 -12.50
CA GLY A 258 3.79 -8.49 -13.43
C GLY A 258 4.61 -9.76 -13.69
N LEU A 259 4.87 -10.54 -12.65
CA LEU A 259 5.58 -11.81 -12.72
C LEU A 259 4.83 -12.84 -13.57
N VAL A 260 3.53 -13.02 -13.35
CA VAL A 260 2.70 -13.96 -14.12
C VAL A 260 2.68 -13.57 -15.60
N LEU A 261 2.48 -12.29 -15.91
CA LEU A 261 2.49 -11.77 -17.27
C LEU A 261 3.87 -11.92 -17.94
N GLY A 262 4.95 -11.65 -17.21
CA GLY A 262 6.32 -11.80 -17.69
C GLY A 262 6.66 -13.27 -17.98
N ILE A 263 6.30 -14.19 -17.08
CA ILE A 263 6.48 -15.63 -17.29
C ILE A 263 5.66 -16.10 -18.50
N ALA A 264 4.41 -15.64 -18.64
CA ALA A 264 3.56 -16.00 -19.78
C ALA A 264 4.19 -15.56 -21.11
N LEU A 265 4.70 -14.32 -21.20
CA LEU A 265 5.38 -13.82 -22.39
C LEU A 265 6.70 -14.57 -22.66
N LEU A 266 7.50 -14.83 -21.62
CA LEU A 266 8.75 -15.59 -21.73
C LEU A 266 8.51 -17.01 -22.27
N ARG A 267 7.46 -17.69 -21.77
CA ARG A 267 7.04 -19.02 -22.23
C ARG A 267 6.64 -19.00 -23.70
N ARG A 268 5.85 -18.00 -24.11
CA ARG A 268 5.44 -17.81 -25.50
C ARG A 268 6.63 -17.62 -26.45
N ARG A 269 7.73 -17.05 -25.97
CA ARG A 269 8.96 -16.79 -26.75
C ARG A 269 10.02 -17.90 -26.68
N GLY A 270 9.76 -18.98 -25.92
CA GLY A 270 10.67 -20.13 -25.84
C GLY A 270 12.06 -19.84 -25.25
N HIS A 271 12.28 -18.68 -24.62
CA HIS A 271 13.57 -18.32 -24.03
C HIS A 271 13.68 -18.76 -22.58
N ARG A 272 14.90 -19.07 -22.13
CA ARG A 272 15.21 -19.43 -20.74
C ARG A 272 16.32 -18.54 -20.20
N PRO A 273 16.04 -17.68 -19.22
CA PRO A 273 17.06 -16.86 -18.58
C PRO A 273 17.92 -17.69 -17.63
N ASP A 274 19.07 -17.14 -17.27
CA ASP A 274 19.97 -17.72 -16.28
C ASP A 274 19.33 -17.73 -14.88
N ALA A 275 19.29 -18.90 -14.25
CA ALA A 275 18.63 -19.09 -12.95
C ALA A 275 19.30 -18.32 -11.81
N LEU A 276 20.63 -18.22 -11.82
CA LEU A 276 21.38 -17.50 -10.79
C LEU A 276 21.08 -16.00 -10.88
N ARG A 277 21.07 -15.44 -12.09
CA ARG A 277 20.74 -14.02 -12.31
C ARG A 277 19.32 -13.68 -11.87
N ILE A 278 18.36 -14.54 -12.17
CA ILE A 278 16.97 -14.36 -11.74
C ILE A 278 16.86 -14.45 -10.22
N TRP A 279 17.44 -15.47 -9.61
CA TRP A 279 17.38 -15.67 -8.16
C TRP A 279 17.99 -14.49 -7.38
N ILE A 280 19.21 -14.08 -7.76
CA ILE A 280 19.89 -12.92 -7.15
C ILE A 280 19.06 -11.65 -7.36
N ALA A 281 18.52 -11.42 -8.56
CA ALA A 281 17.71 -10.23 -8.83
C ALA A 281 16.42 -10.21 -8.01
N VAL A 282 15.66 -11.31 -7.95
CA VAL A 282 14.42 -11.38 -7.14
C VAL A 282 14.73 -11.20 -5.66
N LEU A 283 15.80 -11.81 -5.14
CA LEU A 283 16.22 -11.62 -3.76
C LEU A 283 16.57 -10.15 -3.47
N ILE A 284 17.52 -9.59 -4.22
CA ILE A 284 17.96 -8.20 -4.04
C ILE A 284 16.78 -7.25 -4.13
N PHE A 285 15.90 -7.44 -5.12
CA PHE A 285 14.68 -6.65 -5.25
C PHE A 285 13.78 -6.78 -4.02
N GLY A 286 13.47 -7.99 -3.58
CA GLY A 286 12.58 -8.22 -2.45
C GLY A 286 13.10 -7.62 -1.13
N PHE A 287 14.40 -7.72 -0.89
CA PHE A 287 15.03 -7.09 0.29
C PHE A 287 15.08 -5.58 0.19
N ALA A 288 15.52 -5.03 -0.95
CA ALA A 288 15.67 -3.59 -1.14
C ALA A 288 14.33 -2.85 -1.15
N GLN A 289 13.25 -3.52 -1.56
CA GLN A 289 11.89 -2.98 -1.56
C GLN A 289 11.11 -3.27 -0.26
N GLY A 290 11.77 -3.80 0.77
CA GLY A 290 11.13 -4.00 2.08
C GLY A 290 10.06 -5.10 2.13
N LEU A 291 10.00 -6.03 1.15
CA LEU A 291 8.96 -7.08 1.12
C LEU A 291 9.03 -8.06 2.31
N TRP A 292 10.10 -8.01 3.10
CA TRP A 292 10.27 -8.76 4.33
C TRP A 292 9.62 -8.09 5.55
N GLN A 293 9.16 -6.84 5.43
CA GLN A 293 8.63 -6.05 6.54
C GLN A 293 7.19 -6.46 6.91
N ILE A 294 6.95 -7.75 7.16
CA ILE A 294 5.64 -8.24 7.59
C ILE A 294 5.36 -7.69 8.98
N TYR A 295 4.28 -6.93 9.16
CA TYR A 295 3.95 -6.29 10.43
C TYR A 295 2.49 -6.49 10.85
N TRP A 296 2.20 -6.17 12.11
CA TRP A 296 0.86 -6.18 12.69
C TRP A 296 0.69 -5.06 13.72
N PHE A 297 -0.54 -4.60 13.91
CA PHE A 297 -0.91 -3.55 14.86
C PHE A 297 -1.29 -4.15 16.23
N GLY A 298 -0.73 -3.61 17.31
CA GLY A 298 -1.11 -3.90 18.70
C GLY A 298 -1.95 -2.77 19.30
N GLY A 299 -2.43 -2.95 20.53
CA GLY A 299 -3.12 -1.89 21.27
C GLY A 299 -2.17 -0.74 21.66
N GLY A 300 -2.72 0.47 21.80
CA GLY A 300 -1.97 1.64 22.28
C GLY A 300 -0.84 2.12 21.36
N ASN A 301 -1.03 2.09 20.03
CA ASN A 301 -0.02 2.49 19.03
C ASN A 301 1.29 1.67 19.05
N VAL A 302 1.20 0.40 19.43
CA VAL A 302 2.32 -0.55 19.34
C VAL A 302 2.32 -1.25 17.99
N PHE A 303 3.48 -1.38 17.35
CA PHE A 303 3.63 -2.06 16.05
C PHE A 303 4.61 -3.23 16.17
N TYR A 304 4.19 -4.42 15.73
CA TYR A 304 5.03 -5.62 15.71
C TYR A 304 5.61 -5.86 14.32
N LEU A 305 6.93 -6.02 14.21
CA LEU A 305 7.63 -6.31 12.95
C LEU A 305 8.22 -7.74 12.96
N PHE A 306 7.67 -8.62 12.14
CA PHE A 306 8.07 -10.03 12.04
C PHE A 306 9.23 -10.26 11.07
N GLN A 307 10.40 -9.71 11.41
CA GLN A 307 11.57 -9.69 10.51
C GLN A 307 12.01 -11.10 10.06
N GLY A 308 12.22 -12.03 11.00
CA GLY A 308 12.67 -13.39 10.70
C GLY A 308 11.75 -14.15 9.73
N PRO A 309 10.44 -14.25 10.02
CA PRO A 309 9.46 -14.82 9.08
C PRO A 309 9.44 -14.13 7.72
N GLY A 310 9.56 -12.80 7.69
CA GLY A 310 9.63 -12.03 6.44
C GLY A 310 10.84 -12.36 5.58
N VAL A 311 12.03 -12.43 6.17
CA VAL A 311 13.29 -12.83 5.50
C VAL A 311 13.17 -14.23 4.90
N LEU A 312 12.63 -15.18 5.67
CA LEU A 312 12.40 -16.55 5.20
C LEU A 312 11.42 -16.57 4.02
N THR A 313 10.32 -15.80 4.12
CA THR A 313 9.28 -15.71 3.09
C THR A 313 9.86 -15.18 1.78
N VAL A 314 10.58 -14.07 1.80
CA VAL A 314 11.24 -13.50 0.60
C VAL A 314 12.22 -14.50 -0.02
N THR A 315 13.00 -15.21 0.81
CA THR A 315 13.98 -16.19 0.33
C THR A 315 13.32 -17.40 -0.35
N VAL A 316 12.26 -17.93 0.26
CA VAL A 316 11.49 -19.05 -0.29
C VAL A 316 10.77 -18.63 -1.57
N LEU A 317 10.15 -17.45 -1.60
CA LEU A 317 9.48 -16.94 -2.78
C LEU A 317 10.46 -16.71 -3.92
N ALA A 318 11.64 -16.13 -3.67
CA ALA A 318 12.67 -15.97 -4.71
C ALA A 318 13.10 -17.31 -5.33
N LEU A 319 13.21 -18.36 -4.52
CA LEU A 319 13.47 -19.72 -5.02
C LEU A 319 12.30 -20.24 -5.87
N VAL A 320 11.06 -20.14 -5.39
CA VAL A 320 9.86 -20.58 -6.12
C VAL A 320 9.74 -19.85 -7.47
N VAL A 321 9.93 -18.54 -7.48
CA VAL A 321 9.90 -17.71 -8.68
C VAL A 321 10.98 -18.13 -9.67
N THR A 322 12.20 -18.37 -9.19
CA THR A 322 13.31 -18.84 -10.04
C THR A 322 12.99 -20.19 -10.67
N VAL A 323 12.42 -21.13 -9.91
CA VAL A 323 11.99 -22.44 -10.42
C VAL A 323 10.87 -22.28 -11.44
N ALA A 324 9.88 -21.41 -11.20
CA ALA A 324 8.78 -21.15 -12.13
C ALA A 324 9.26 -20.60 -13.49
N ILE A 325 10.31 -19.77 -13.46
CA ILE A 325 10.90 -19.15 -14.65
C ILE A 325 11.80 -20.16 -15.40
N THR A 326 12.70 -20.84 -14.70
CA THR A 326 13.89 -21.50 -15.31
C THR A 326 13.88 -23.02 -15.30
N ALA A 327 13.06 -23.67 -14.46
CA ALA A 327 13.13 -25.13 -14.32
C ALA A 327 12.71 -25.89 -15.59
N SER A 328 13.24 -27.10 -15.75
CA SER A 328 12.79 -28.04 -16.78
C SER A 328 11.46 -28.71 -16.38
N GLU A 329 10.71 -29.21 -17.36
CA GLU A 329 9.44 -29.92 -17.13
C GLU A 329 9.62 -31.33 -16.53
N ARG A 330 10.79 -31.65 -15.99
CA ARG A 330 11.01 -32.91 -15.28
C ARG A 330 10.03 -33.03 -14.11
N PRO A 331 9.48 -34.23 -13.84
CA PRO A 331 8.49 -34.41 -12.80
C PRO A 331 9.02 -34.02 -11.40
N VAL A 332 8.12 -33.47 -10.58
CA VAL A 332 8.43 -32.99 -9.21
C VAL A 332 9.00 -34.12 -8.35
N VAL A 333 8.39 -35.29 -8.41
CA VAL A 333 8.85 -36.49 -7.69
C VAL A 333 9.84 -37.27 -8.56
N PRO A 334 11.10 -37.46 -8.13
CA PRO A 334 12.03 -38.34 -8.82
C PRO A 334 11.46 -39.75 -8.93
N GLU A 335 11.64 -40.41 -10.08
CA GLU A 335 11.12 -41.78 -10.30
C GLU A 335 11.54 -42.78 -9.22
N ARG A 336 12.68 -42.57 -8.56
CA ARG A 336 13.16 -43.41 -7.46
C ARG A 336 12.30 -43.30 -6.21
N ILE A 337 11.78 -42.09 -5.93
CA ILE A 337 10.91 -41.80 -4.77
C ILE A 337 9.49 -42.25 -5.08
N SER A 338 8.96 -42.02 -6.29
CA SER A 338 7.66 -42.57 -6.70
C SER A 338 7.66 -44.10 -6.69
N ARG A 339 8.76 -44.75 -7.11
CA ARG A 339 8.94 -46.21 -6.98
C ARG A 339 9.02 -46.67 -5.53
N ARG A 340 9.58 -45.88 -4.60
CA ARG A 340 9.60 -46.18 -3.15
C ARG A 340 8.22 -46.01 -2.52
N PHE A 341 7.50 -44.92 -2.81
CA PHE A 341 6.12 -44.74 -2.36
C PHE A 341 5.18 -45.80 -2.94
N ALA A 342 5.36 -46.21 -4.19
CA ALA A 342 4.64 -47.35 -4.78
C ALA A 342 4.99 -48.68 -4.09
N ARG A 343 6.20 -48.82 -3.54
CA ARG A 343 6.65 -50.00 -2.79
C ARG A 343 6.19 -50.00 -1.33
N VAL A 344 6.11 -48.82 -0.69
CA VAL A 344 5.56 -48.62 0.67
C VAL A 344 4.04 -48.70 0.67
N ARG A 345 3.36 -48.26 -0.41
CA ARG A 345 1.92 -48.49 -0.62
C ARG A 345 1.59 -49.92 -1.04
N ARG A 346 2.62 -50.72 -1.38
CA ARG A 346 2.60 -52.19 -1.52
C ARG A 346 3.05 -52.92 -0.25
N THR A 347 3.11 -52.25 0.90
CA THR A 347 2.93 -52.96 2.17
C THR A 347 1.43 -53.20 2.29
N PRO A 348 0.93 -54.43 2.48
CA PRO A 348 -0.50 -54.72 2.50
C PRO A 348 -1.10 -54.14 3.77
N SER A 349 -1.38 -52.84 3.78
CA SER A 349 -2.39 -52.28 4.67
C SER A 349 -3.71 -52.80 4.11
N GLU A 350 -4.23 -53.82 4.80
CA GLU A 350 -5.56 -54.39 4.62
C GLU A 350 -6.54 -53.29 4.21
N SER A 351 -6.86 -53.22 2.92
CA SER A 351 -7.86 -52.27 2.48
C SER A 351 -9.16 -52.66 3.17
N VAL A 352 -9.80 -51.69 3.84
CA VAL A 352 -11.04 -51.85 4.61
C VAL A 352 -12.16 -52.51 3.77
N VAL A 353 -12.00 -52.51 2.45
CA VAL A 353 -12.91 -53.08 1.46
C VAL A 353 -12.44 -54.44 0.93
N ALA A 354 -11.13 -54.74 0.93
CA ALA A 354 -10.57 -55.98 0.38
C ALA A 354 -10.88 -57.20 1.25
N ARG A 355 -10.77 -57.07 2.58
CA ARG A 355 -11.02 -58.19 3.50
C ARG A 355 -12.49 -58.65 3.47
N PRO A 356 -13.50 -57.76 3.49
CA PRO A 356 -14.91 -58.16 3.31
C PRO A 356 -15.21 -58.74 1.92
N LEU A 357 -14.58 -58.23 0.85
CA LEU A 357 -14.75 -58.78 -0.51
C LEU A 357 -14.10 -60.14 -0.69
N GLU A 358 -12.96 -60.40 -0.05
CA GLU A 358 -12.29 -61.70 -0.06
C GLU A 358 -13.06 -62.72 0.79
N LEU A 359 -13.62 -62.29 1.93
CA LEU A 359 -14.59 -63.07 2.71
C LEU A 359 -15.87 -63.35 1.90
N ALA A 360 -16.40 -62.38 1.13
CA ALA A 360 -17.56 -62.60 0.27
C ALA A 360 -17.25 -63.54 -0.92
N ARG A 361 -16.00 -63.55 -1.42
CA ARG A 361 -15.52 -64.46 -2.46
C ARG A 361 -15.39 -65.89 -1.92
N ASN A 362 -14.82 -66.05 -0.72
CA ASN A 362 -14.61 -67.35 -0.08
C ASN A 362 -15.89 -67.91 0.55
N SER A 363 -16.86 -67.06 0.91
CA SER A 363 -18.18 -67.49 1.39
C SER A 363 -19.05 -68.09 0.28
N GLY A 364 -18.74 -67.84 -0.98
CA GLY A 364 -19.44 -68.43 -2.14
C GLY A 364 -18.98 -69.84 -2.49
N ASP A 365 -17.89 -70.34 -1.92
CA ASP A 365 -17.26 -71.62 -2.30
C ASP A 365 -17.55 -72.76 -1.30
N GLN A 366 -18.39 -72.52 -0.30
CA GLN A 366 -18.92 -73.54 0.63
C GLN A 366 -20.44 -73.65 0.52
N SER A 367 -20.93 -74.12 -0.62
CA SER A 367 -22.24 -74.77 -0.72
C SER A 367 -22.22 -75.72 -1.91
N GLU A 368 -21.75 -76.94 -1.66
CA GLU A 368 -22.11 -78.08 -2.49
C GLU A 368 -23.62 -78.27 -2.41
N THR A 369 -24.33 -78.10 -3.53
CA THR A 369 -25.31 -79.06 -4.06
C THR A 369 -25.96 -78.46 -5.33
N SER A 370 -25.70 -79.12 -6.45
CA SER A 370 -26.52 -79.29 -7.65
C SER A 370 -27.17 -78.08 -8.35
N THR A 371 -27.06 -78.15 -9.68
CA THR A 371 -27.82 -77.49 -10.76
C THR A 371 -27.46 -76.05 -11.15
N HIS A 372 -27.01 -75.95 -12.41
CA HIS A 372 -26.81 -74.76 -13.24
C HIS A 372 -27.49 -73.49 -12.74
N THR A 373 -26.72 -72.53 -12.23
CA THR A 373 -26.96 -71.09 -12.38
C THR A 373 -25.64 -70.35 -12.19
N THR A 374 -25.34 -69.45 -13.13
CA THR A 374 -24.21 -68.52 -13.20
C THR A 374 -23.93 -67.81 -11.87
N ALA A 375 -22.70 -67.95 -11.36
CA ALA A 375 -22.24 -67.34 -10.11
C ALA A 375 -22.16 -65.79 -10.20
N PRO A 376 -22.34 -65.07 -9.07
CA PRO A 376 -22.43 -63.61 -9.00
C PRO A 376 -21.06 -62.93 -8.78
N THR A 377 -20.04 -63.28 -9.56
CA THR A 377 -18.69 -62.70 -9.40
C THR A 377 -18.47 -61.40 -10.20
N ALA A 378 -19.25 -61.20 -11.26
CA ALA A 378 -19.13 -60.06 -12.17
C ALA A 378 -19.38 -58.67 -11.54
N PRO A 379 -20.29 -58.47 -10.56
CA PRO A 379 -20.51 -57.16 -9.95
C PRO A 379 -19.34 -56.74 -9.04
N LEU A 380 -18.76 -57.69 -8.29
CA LEU A 380 -17.66 -57.44 -7.37
C LEU A 380 -16.36 -57.11 -8.11
N GLU A 381 -16.13 -57.77 -9.24
CA GLU A 381 -15.00 -57.51 -10.13
C GLU A 381 -15.09 -56.08 -10.70
N ARG A 382 -16.28 -55.67 -11.14
CA ARG A 382 -16.53 -54.31 -11.66
C ARG A 382 -16.33 -53.21 -10.62
N ILE A 383 -16.72 -53.45 -9.36
CA ILE A 383 -16.50 -52.51 -8.24
C ILE A 383 -15.01 -52.38 -7.92
N SER A 384 -14.26 -53.49 -7.92
CA SER A 384 -12.82 -53.49 -7.70
C SER A 384 -12.05 -52.75 -8.81
N GLU A 385 -12.52 -52.88 -10.05
CA GLU A 385 -11.95 -52.23 -11.23
C GLU A 385 -12.20 -50.71 -11.21
N ILE A 386 -13.40 -50.28 -10.81
CA ILE A 386 -13.73 -48.86 -10.63
C ILE A 386 -12.89 -48.22 -9.50
N ALA A 387 -12.73 -48.92 -8.37
CA ALA A 387 -11.93 -48.42 -7.26
C ALA A 387 -10.43 -48.32 -7.61
N ALA A 388 -9.89 -49.29 -8.36
CA ALA A 388 -8.50 -49.30 -8.82
C ALA A 388 -8.22 -48.27 -9.94
N THR A 389 -9.18 -48.04 -10.84
CA THR A 389 -9.08 -47.03 -11.91
C THR A 389 -9.19 -45.60 -11.36
N ALA A 390 -9.98 -45.35 -10.32
CA ALA A 390 -10.03 -44.05 -9.65
C ALA A 390 -8.69 -43.72 -8.94
N HIS A 391 -8.12 -44.67 -8.20
CA HIS A 391 -6.85 -44.48 -7.47
C HIS A 391 -5.62 -44.38 -8.38
N SER A 392 -5.59 -45.12 -9.50
CA SER A 392 -4.50 -45.02 -10.48
C SER A 392 -4.53 -43.68 -11.25
N ARG A 393 -5.72 -43.16 -11.58
CA ARG A 393 -5.88 -41.86 -12.24
C ARG A 393 -5.36 -40.70 -11.39
N ASP A 394 -5.66 -40.65 -10.10
CA ASP A 394 -5.17 -39.56 -9.21
C ASP A 394 -3.65 -39.60 -9.00
N SER A 395 -3.07 -40.79 -8.85
CA SER A 395 -1.61 -40.95 -8.70
C SER A 395 -0.83 -40.57 -9.96
N SER A 396 -1.40 -40.80 -11.14
CA SER A 396 -0.79 -40.49 -12.45
C SER A 396 -0.80 -39.00 -12.79
N ARG A 397 -1.82 -38.26 -12.33
CA ARG A 397 -1.94 -36.81 -12.55
C ARG A 397 -0.91 -36.02 -11.75
N LEU A 398 -0.70 -36.36 -10.48
CA LEU A 398 0.30 -35.71 -9.62
C LEU A 398 1.75 -36.06 -10.03
N SER A 399 1.98 -37.24 -10.61
CA SER A 399 3.32 -37.63 -11.08
C SER A 399 3.74 -36.96 -12.40
N ASN A 400 2.79 -36.44 -13.18
CA ASN A 400 3.05 -35.83 -14.49
C ASN A 400 3.21 -34.30 -14.46
N ILE A 401 3.06 -33.66 -13.30
CA ILE A 401 3.28 -32.22 -13.16
C ILE A 401 4.79 -31.96 -13.16
N GLY A 402 5.27 -31.24 -14.17
CA GLY A 402 6.65 -30.78 -14.22
C GLY A 402 6.95 -29.77 -13.12
N ARG A 403 8.19 -29.76 -12.59
CA ARG A 403 8.63 -28.83 -11.52
C ARG A 403 8.32 -27.36 -11.82
N ARG A 404 8.51 -26.97 -13.08
CA ARG A 404 8.21 -25.62 -13.56
C ARG A 404 6.72 -25.28 -13.51
N GLN A 405 5.87 -26.24 -13.86
CA GLN A 405 4.41 -26.07 -13.83
C GLN A 405 3.93 -25.97 -12.40
N ALA A 406 4.39 -26.86 -11.51
CA ALA A 406 4.07 -26.80 -10.08
C ALA A 406 4.47 -25.46 -9.45
N ALA A 407 5.69 -24.98 -9.69
CA ALA A 407 6.16 -23.70 -9.16
C ALA A 407 5.36 -22.51 -9.71
N PHE A 408 4.99 -22.54 -10.99
CA PHE A 408 4.14 -21.49 -11.57
C PHE A 408 2.71 -21.53 -11.05
N THR A 409 2.15 -22.72 -10.82
CA THR A 409 0.85 -22.87 -10.14
C THR A 409 0.94 -22.31 -8.72
N LEU A 410 2.03 -22.54 -7.99
CA LEU A 410 2.25 -21.94 -6.68
C LEU A 410 2.29 -20.41 -6.73
N VAL A 411 2.96 -19.82 -7.73
CA VAL A 411 2.96 -18.37 -7.97
C VAL A 411 1.54 -17.84 -8.20
N ILE A 412 0.71 -18.53 -9.00
CA ILE A 412 -0.69 -18.16 -9.22
C ILE A 412 -1.51 -18.31 -7.93
N VAL A 413 -1.28 -19.36 -7.14
CA VAL A 413 -1.97 -19.54 -5.85
C VAL A 413 -1.62 -18.41 -4.89
N VAL A 414 -0.35 -18.01 -4.80
CA VAL A 414 0.05 -16.85 -3.98
C VAL A 414 -0.64 -15.57 -4.45
N LEU A 415 -0.68 -15.32 -5.77
CA LEU A 415 -1.44 -14.19 -6.34
C LEU A 415 -2.92 -14.25 -5.97
N ALA A 416 -3.55 -15.42 -6.09
CA ALA A 416 -4.96 -15.61 -5.77
C ALA A 416 -5.25 -15.43 -4.27
N VAL A 417 -4.35 -15.83 -3.38
CA VAL A 417 -4.47 -15.60 -1.93
C VAL A 417 -4.33 -14.10 -1.63
N LEU A 418 -3.32 -13.43 -2.18
CA LEU A 418 -3.13 -11.98 -1.99
C LEU A 418 -4.35 -11.18 -2.46
N ALA A 419 -4.93 -11.54 -3.61
CA ALA A 419 -6.14 -10.91 -4.12
C ALA A 419 -7.38 -11.29 -3.29
N GLY A 420 -7.50 -12.58 -2.91
CA GLY A 420 -8.66 -13.11 -2.20
C GLY A 420 -8.87 -12.53 -0.80
N ILE A 421 -7.79 -12.21 -0.08
CA ILE A 421 -7.88 -11.60 1.26
C ILE A 421 -8.49 -10.19 1.20
N ALA A 422 -8.30 -9.46 0.10
CA ALA A 422 -8.86 -8.11 -0.06
C ALA A 422 -10.38 -8.12 -0.34
N ILE A 423 -10.92 -9.20 -0.93
CA ILE A 423 -12.31 -9.25 -1.39
C ILE A 423 -13.30 -8.96 -0.25
N PRO A 424 -13.27 -9.66 0.91
CA PRO A 424 -14.23 -9.41 1.97
C PRO A 424 -14.11 -8.02 2.59
N VAL A 425 -12.89 -7.48 2.67
CA VAL A 425 -12.62 -6.14 3.21
C VAL A 425 -13.24 -5.08 2.31
N ASN A 426 -13.12 -5.23 0.99
CA ASN A 426 -13.67 -4.29 0.02
C ASN A 426 -15.21 -4.42 -0.15
N PHE A 427 -15.86 -5.38 0.49
CA PHE A 427 -17.33 -5.40 0.64
C PHE A 427 -17.80 -4.57 1.84
N PHE A 428 -16.92 -3.77 2.44
CA PHE A 428 -17.27 -2.80 3.47
C PHE A 428 -18.50 -1.99 3.08
N VAL A 429 -19.44 -1.92 4.02
CA VAL A 429 -20.59 -1.03 3.97
C VAL A 429 -20.58 -0.21 5.25
N LEU A 430 -20.69 1.10 5.11
CA LEU A 430 -20.86 2.00 6.25
C LEU A 430 -22.35 1.95 6.66
N ASP A 431 -22.62 1.44 7.85
CA ASP A 431 -23.98 1.31 8.39
C ASP A 431 -24.27 2.48 9.35
N GLY A 432 -24.96 3.51 8.85
CA GLY A 432 -25.45 4.61 9.67
C GLY A 432 -24.32 5.45 10.29
N ALA A 433 -23.73 6.34 9.50
CA ALA A 433 -22.84 7.37 10.01
C ALA A 433 -23.66 8.42 10.75
N THR A 434 -24.10 8.10 11.97
CA THR A 434 -24.64 9.12 12.87
C THR A 434 -23.47 9.97 13.33
N ALA A 435 -23.49 11.26 13.00
CA ALA A 435 -22.67 12.26 13.68
C ALA A 435 -22.77 11.99 15.19
N SER A 436 -21.65 11.67 15.81
CA SER A 436 -21.62 11.37 17.24
C SER A 436 -21.62 12.64 18.08
N SER A 437 -21.41 13.80 17.44
CA SER A 437 -21.58 15.12 18.03
C SER A 437 -22.59 15.96 17.23
N ASP A 438 -23.29 16.86 17.93
CA ASP A 438 -24.19 17.85 17.33
C ASP A 438 -23.42 18.97 16.59
N THR A 439 -22.08 18.93 16.61
CA THR A 439 -21.13 19.95 16.12
C THR A 439 -20.29 19.48 14.94
N ALA A 440 -20.67 18.35 14.34
CA ALA A 440 -20.03 17.87 13.12
C ALA A 440 -20.25 18.86 11.95
N VAL A 441 -19.21 19.08 11.16
CA VAL A 441 -19.27 19.90 9.95
C VAL A 441 -19.70 19.01 8.78
N GLU A 442 -20.84 19.36 8.18
CA GLU A 442 -21.38 18.67 7.00
C GLU A 442 -21.05 19.45 5.72
N ILE A 443 -20.37 18.79 4.77
CA ILE A 443 -20.04 19.34 3.45
C ILE A 443 -20.49 18.35 2.39
N GLU A 444 -21.54 18.70 1.64
CA GLU A 444 -22.17 17.81 0.65
C GLU A 444 -22.58 16.47 1.30
N ASP A 445 -21.83 15.39 1.02
CA ASP A 445 -22.05 14.04 1.56
C ASP A 445 -21.03 13.65 2.64
N TYR A 446 -20.13 14.56 3.02
CA TYR A 446 -19.12 14.36 4.05
C TYR A 446 -19.59 14.87 5.40
N THR A 447 -19.32 14.09 6.44
CA THR A 447 -19.40 14.51 7.84
C THR A 447 -17.99 14.51 8.43
N VAL A 448 -17.52 15.67 8.88
CA VAL A 448 -16.22 15.86 9.54
C VAL A 448 -16.46 16.17 11.00
N GLN A 449 -15.87 15.38 11.90
CA GLN A 449 -16.04 15.53 13.34
C GLN A 449 -14.75 15.19 14.09
N TYR A 450 -14.60 15.74 15.30
CA TYR A 450 -13.60 15.26 16.25
C TYR A 450 -14.26 14.26 17.21
N ALA A 451 -13.63 13.10 17.42
CA ALA A 451 -14.08 12.14 18.41
C ALA A 451 -12.89 11.36 19.01
N GLU A 452 -13.03 10.93 20.26
CA GLU A 452 -12.03 10.15 20.99
C GLU A 452 -12.55 8.76 21.35
N ASP A 453 -11.65 7.77 21.32
CA ASP A 453 -11.89 6.38 21.72
C ASP A 453 -13.07 5.70 20.99
N VAL A 454 -13.31 6.09 19.74
CA VAL A 454 -14.35 5.50 18.90
C VAL A 454 -13.86 4.25 18.18
N GLU A 455 -14.71 3.24 18.06
CA GLU A 455 -14.37 1.99 17.37
C GLU A 455 -14.10 2.25 15.89
N TYR A 456 -12.98 1.74 15.39
CA TYR A 456 -12.58 1.84 13.99
C TYR A 456 -13.54 1.03 13.13
N GLU A 457 -14.40 1.69 12.36
CA GLU A 457 -15.51 1.00 11.67
C GLU A 457 -15.05 0.10 10.51
N LEU A 458 -13.83 0.29 9.99
CA LEU A 458 -13.26 -0.55 8.93
C LEU A 458 -12.80 -1.95 9.41
N VAL A 459 -13.10 -2.36 10.65
CA VAL A 459 -12.70 -3.67 11.19
C VAL A 459 -13.59 -4.80 10.63
N SER A 460 -13.04 -5.44 9.58
CA SER A 460 -13.40 -6.71 8.94
C SER A 460 -14.56 -7.54 9.53
N PRO A 461 -15.58 -7.92 8.71
CA PRO A 461 -16.61 -8.89 9.11
C PRO A 461 -16.09 -10.34 9.22
N VAL A 462 -14.82 -10.62 8.88
CA VAL A 462 -14.29 -12.00 8.79
C VAL A 462 -13.59 -12.40 10.09
N ARG A 463 -14.40 -12.72 11.10
CA ARG A 463 -13.97 -13.38 12.36
C ARG A 463 -13.66 -14.86 12.09
N VAL A 464 -12.41 -15.22 11.79
CA VAL A 464 -12.03 -16.65 11.55
C VAL A 464 -11.04 -17.14 12.60
N GLY A 465 -11.44 -18.17 13.34
CA GLY A 465 -10.57 -18.93 14.24
C GLY A 465 -10.29 -18.27 15.60
N PRO A 466 -9.35 -18.79 16.41
CA PRO A 466 -9.11 -18.41 17.81
C PRO A 466 -8.55 -16.98 17.99
N LEU A 467 -8.62 -16.15 16.95
CA LEU A 467 -8.31 -14.72 16.90
C LEU A 467 -9.59 -13.88 16.96
N SER A 468 -10.68 -14.43 17.51
CA SER A 468 -11.97 -13.75 17.69
C SER A 468 -11.92 -12.54 18.61
N ASP A 469 -10.87 -12.45 19.43
CA ASP A 469 -10.54 -11.29 20.27
C ASP A 469 -9.70 -10.29 19.44
N ALA A 470 -10.15 -9.99 18.22
CA ALA A 470 -9.58 -8.89 17.46
C ALA A 470 -9.80 -7.64 18.32
N VAL A 471 -8.70 -7.09 18.84
CA VAL A 471 -8.65 -5.83 19.59
C VAL A 471 -9.50 -4.85 18.80
N ALA A 472 -10.61 -4.37 19.38
CA ALA A 472 -11.30 -3.21 18.87
C ALA A 472 -10.23 -2.12 18.73
N LEU A 473 -9.90 -1.77 17.50
CA LEU A 473 -8.98 -0.68 17.25
C LEU A 473 -9.80 0.57 17.48
N ASN A 474 -9.44 1.37 18.46
CA ASN A 474 -10.07 2.67 18.65
C ASN A 474 -9.26 3.73 17.90
N ALA A 475 -9.94 4.75 17.41
CA ALA A 475 -9.36 5.96 16.87
C ALA A 475 -9.72 7.15 17.76
N SER A 476 -8.81 8.12 17.82
CA SER A 476 -9.05 9.40 18.50
C SER A 476 -8.47 10.49 17.64
N GLY A 477 -9.30 11.43 17.19
CA GLY A 477 -8.88 12.52 16.32
C GLY A 477 -10.01 13.02 15.40
N VAL A 478 -9.61 13.66 14.29
CA VAL A 478 -10.53 14.15 13.26
C VAL A 478 -10.90 13.01 12.32
N ILE A 479 -12.19 12.71 12.26
CA ILE A 479 -12.76 11.62 11.48
C ILE A 479 -13.62 12.20 10.37
N VAL A 480 -13.41 11.68 9.16
CA VAL A 480 -14.22 11.98 7.98
C VAL A 480 -15.00 10.75 7.59
N THR A 481 -16.31 10.89 7.48
CA THR A 481 -17.22 9.84 7.04
C THR A 481 -18.04 10.28 5.84
N SER A 482 -18.47 9.32 5.02
CA SER A 482 -19.48 9.52 3.99
C SER A 482 -20.14 8.17 3.68
N GLU A 483 -21.44 8.09 3.88
CA GLU A 483 -22.23 6.91 3.53
C GLU A 483 -22.29 6.71 2.01
N GLU A 484 -22.44 7.79 1.24
CA GLU A 484 -22.52 7.69 -0.22
C GLU A 484 -21.21 7.12 -0.81
N ARG A 485 -20.08 7.48 -0.22
CA ARG A 485 -18.75 7.04 -0.66
C ARG A 485 -18.23 5.83 0.10
N GLN A 486 -19.01 5.32 1.06
CA GLN A 486 -18.69 4.12 1.84
C GLN A 486 -17.31 4.24 2.48
N LEU A 487 -17.03 5.40 3.07
CA LEU A 487 -15.74 5.73 3.66
C LEU A 487 -15.87 6.18 5.11
N TRP A 488 -14.89 5.78 5.89
CA TRP A 488 -14.64 6.19 7.26
C TRP A 488 -13.12 6.27 7.40
N VAL A 489 -12.59 7.38 7.89
CA VAL A 489 -11.15 7.56 8.04
C VAL A 489 -10.82 8.57 9.12
N GLU A 490 -9.92 8.20 10.03
CA GLU A 490 -9.18 9.14 10.88
C GLU A 490 -8.16 9.87 9.99
N VAL A 491 -8.40 11.15 9.71
CA VAL A 491 -7.54 11.97 8.84
C VAL A 491 -6.42 12.61 9.64
N VAL A 492 -6.73 13.09 10.84
CA VAL A 492 -5.79 13.71 11.77
C VAL A 492 -5.89 13.01 13.13
N PRO A 493 -4.90 12.21 13.54
CA PRO A 493 -4.88 11.61 14.88
C PRO A 493 -4.77 12.69 15.97
N ALA A 494 -5.38 12.46 17.14
CA ALA A 494 -5.41 13.41 18.25
C ALA A 494 -4.01 13.84 18.71
N ARG A 495 -3.03 12.93 18.74
CA ARG A 495 -1.63 13.27 19.07
C ARG A 495 -0.90 14.09 18.00
N GLN A 496 -1.37 14.00 16.74
CA GLN A 496 -0.86 14.88 15.71
C GLN A 496 -1.40 16.28 15.95
N LEU A 497 -2.71 16.41 16.22
CA LEU A 497 -3.35 17.68 16.54
C LEU A 497 -2.82 18.32 17.83
N GLU A 498 -2.53 17.53 18.86
CA GLU A 498 -1.82 17.95 20.08
C GLU A 498 -0.45 18.56 19.76
N PHE A 499 0.25 18.06 18.75
CA PHE A 499 1.56 18.59 18.35
C PHE A 499 1.47 19.80 17.42
N SER A 500 0.52 19.79 16.47
CA SER A 500 0.42 20.82 15.44
C SER A 500 -0.47 22.00 15.82
N THR A 501 -1.31 21.83 16.85
CA THR A 501 -2.38 22.71 17.35
C THR A 501 -3.47 23.06 16.33
N GLU A 502 -3.13 23.22 15.06
CA GLU A 502 -4.06 23.48 13.97
C GLU A 502 -3.81 22.50 12.80
N GLU A 503 -4.87 22.03 12.16
CA GLU A 503 -4.82 21.23 10.94
C GLU A 503 -5.93 21.62 9.96
N SER A 504 -5.69 21.41 8.68
CA SER A 504 -6.65 21.67 7.60
C SER A 504 -6.93 20.40 6.80
N ILE A 505 -8.21 20.09 6.63
CA ILE A 505 -8.69 18.87 5.98
C ILE A 505 -9.36 19.23 4.66
N ALA A 506 -8.79 18.76 3.55
CA ALA A 506 -9.38 18.91 2.23
C ALA A 506 -10.37 17.77 1.93
N VAL A 507 -11.66 18.11 1.84
CA VAL A 507 -12.70 17.23 1.28
C VAL A 507 -13.04 17.66 -0.15
N GLY A 508 -13.68 16.80 -0.92
CA GLY A 508 -14.02 17.16 -2.29
C GLY A 508 -14.49 16.02 -3.18
N GLY A 509 -14.54 16.31 -4.47
CA GLY A 509 -14.92 15.36 -5.49
C GLY A 509 -14.49 15.83 -6.87
N PRO A 510 -15.00 15.21 -7.95
CA PRO A 510 -14.66 15.63 -9.30
C PRO A 510 -15.04 17.10 -9.55
N GLY A 511 -14.02 17.97 -9.59
CA GLY A 511 -14.16 19.39 -9.95
C GLY A 511 -14.49 20.36 -8.82
N TRP A 512 -14.46 19.92 -7.56
CA TRP A 512 -14.69 20.78 -6.41
C TRP A 512 -13.87 20.33 -5.20
N ARG A 513 -13.62 21.28 -4.29
CA ARG A 513 -12.87 21.12 -3.05
C ARG A 513 -13.44 22.08 -2.02
N GLU A 514 -13.53 21.63 -0.78
CA GLU A 514 -13.74 22.48 0.38
C GLU A 514 -12.70 22.14 1.46
N THR A 515 -12.43 23.09 2.34
CA THR A 515 -11.48 22.91 3.46
C THR A 515 -12.25 23.00 4.78
N VAL A 516 -11.95 22.07 5.68
CA VAL A 516 -12.39 22.12 7.09
C VAL A 516 -11.17 22.36 7.94
N HIS A 517 -11.25 23.32 8.85
CA HIS A 517 -10.21 23.64 9.81
C HIS A 517 -10.54 23.01 11.15
N VAL A 518 -9.51 22.56 11.84
CA VAL A 518 -9.60 22.06 13.21
C VAL A 518 -8.49 22.70 14.01
N GLU A 519 -8.85 23.27 15.15
CA GLU A 519 -7.93 23.90 16.09
C GLU A 519 -8.09 23.28 17.45
N ARG A 520 -6.96 23.04 18.12
CA ARG A 520 -6.88 22.60 19.50
C ARG A 520 -6.23 23.71 20.31
N THR A 521 -6.94 24.13 21.35
CA THR A 521 -6.40 25.06 22.36
C THR A 521 -6.41 24.35 23.70
N GLY A 522 -5.32 24.43 24.46
CA GLY A 522 -5.24 23.73 25.73
C GLY A 522 -4.22 24.30 26.70
N TRP A 523 -4.27 23.77 27.90
CA TRP A 523 -3.41 24.09 29.03
C TRP A 523 -2.84 22.80 29.61
N GLU A 524 -1.56 22.77 29.93
CA GLU A 524 -0.87 21.68 30.59
C GLU A 524 -0.68 22.02 32.08
N PRO A 525 -1.52 21.50 33.00
CA PRO A 525 -1.30 21.62 34.44
C PRO A 525 0.04 21.01 34.85
N VAL A 526 0.72 21.64 35.79
CA VAL A 526 2.02 21.17 36.26
C VAL A 526 1.90 19.74 36.78
N GLY A 527 2.62 18.81 36.13
CA GLY A 527 2.74 17.41 36.55
C GLY A 527 1.57 16.51 36.17
N ASN A 528 0.58 16.97 35.39
CA ASN A 528 -0.61 16.19 35.07
C ASN A 528 -1.03 16.35 33.59
N ASP A 529 -2.05 15.60 33.17
CA ASP A 529 -2.54 15.58 31.78
C ASP A 529 -3.15 16.93 31.38
N SER A 530 -3.09 17.28 30.09
CA SER A 530 -3.58 18.56 29.59
C SER A 530 -5.10 18.66 29.55
N VAL A 531 -5.61 19.89 29.68
CA VAL A 531 -7.01 20.27 29.57
C VAL A 531 -7.16 21.09 28.31
N TYR A 532 -7.96 20.62 27.36
CA TYR A 532 -8.03 21.21 26.04
C TYR A 532 -9.44 21.21 25.47
N GLN A 533 -9.63 22.07 24.49
CA GLN A 533 -10.82 22.19 23.66
C GLN A 533 -10.41 21.95 22.22
N VAL A 534 -11.34 21.43 21.42
CA VAL A 534 -11.16 21.32 19.98
C VAL A 534 -12.30 22.06 19.30
N GLU A 535 -11.96 22.98 18.41
CA GLU A 535 -12.91 23.69 17.55
C GLU A 535 -12.80 23.18 16.11
N ILE A 536 -13.92 23.21 15.40
CA ILE A 536 -14.02 22.77 14.00
C ILE A 536 -14.91 23.73 13.21
N TRP A 537 -14.52 24.04 11.98
CA TRP A 537 -15.34 24.86 11.07
C TRP A 537 -14.99 24.63 9.60
N ALA A 538 -15.95 24.88 8.72
CA ALA A 538 -15.70 24.95 7.29
C ALA A 538 -15.10 26.31 6.91
N GLU A 539 -14.31 26.34 5.83
CA GLU A 539 -13.78 27.58 5.27
C GLU A 539 -14.91 28.62 5.04
N GLY A 540 -14.80 29.76 5.70
CA GLY A 540 -15.77 30.87 5.61
C GLY A 540 -16.88 30.87 6.67
N ASP A 541 -16.95 29.84 7.52
CA ASP A 541 -17.84 29.77 8.69
C ASP A 541 -17.10 30.13 10.00
N ASP A 542 -17.86 30.36 11.07
CA ASP A 542 -17.32 30.62 12.41
C ASP A 542 -16.91 29.30 13.13
N PRO A 543 -15.84 29.29 13.93
CA PRO A 543 -15.43 28.16 14.78
C PRO A 543 -16.56 27.62 15.66
N GLN A 544 -16.66 26.30 15.78
CA GLN A 544 -17.61 25.62 16.66
C GLN A 544 -16.88 24.65 17.59
N LEU A 545 -17.23 24.69 18.87
CA LEU A 545 -16.69 23.79 19.89
C LEU A 545 -17.09 22.33 19.61
N ALA A 546 -16.14 21.51 19.17
CA ALA A 546 -16.33 20.10 18.85
C ALA A 546 -16.18 19.20 20.08
N HIS A 547 -15.24 19.54 20.98
CA HIS A 547 -14.88 18.69 22.11
C HIS A 547 -14.29 19.51 23.27
N GLU A 548 -14.57 19.05 24.49
CA GLU A 548 -13.95 19.53 25.73
C GLU A 548 -13.39 18.31 26.48
N SER A 549 -12.11 18.37 26.85
CA SER A 549 -11.48 17.31 27.61
C SER A 549 -11.96 17.31 29.07
N ASN A 550 -11.65 16.24 29.79
CA ASN A 550 -11.83 16.23 31.25
C ASN A 550 -10.90 17.27 31.92
N GLY A 551 -11.35 17.83 33.04
CA GLY A 551 -10.52 18.69 33.87
C GLY A 551 -9.37 17.92 34.52
N SER A 552 -8.28 18.63 34.80
CA SER A 552 -7.04 18.06 35.34
C SER A 552 -6.46 18.93 36.45
N ARG A 553 -6.01 18.27 37.52
CA ARG A 553 -5.52 18.91 38.74
C ARG A 553 -4.02 19.12 38.65
N ALA A 554 -3.57 20.36 38.87
CA ALA A 554 -2.15 20.63 38.97
C ALA A 554 -1.57 19.93 40.22
N ASP A 555 -0.40 19.30 40.09
CA ASP A 555 0.33 18.61 41.17
C ASP A 555 1.06 19.61 42.08
N VAL A 556 0.39 20.72 42.38
CA VAL A 556 0.87 21.79 43.24
C VAL A 556 -0.23 22.16 44.24
N ARG A 557 0.21 22.50 45.45
CA ARG A 557 -0.67 22.93 46.54
C ARG A 557 -0.19 24.28 47.04
N ILE A 558 -1.11 25.23 47.13
CA ILE A 558 -0.86 26.59 47.60
C ILE A 558 -1.93 26.94 48.63
N ASP A 559 -1.51 27.51 49.77
CA ASP A 559 -2.40 27.87 50.88
C ASP A 559 -3.42 26.77 51.27
N ASP A 560 -2.94 25.52 51.32
CA ASP A 560 -3.76 24.33 51.59
C ASP A 560 -4.95 24.08 50.63
N GLN A 561 -4.85 24.62 49.41
CA GLN A 561 -5.81 24.45 48.33
C GLN A 561 -5.18 23.72 47.13
N ASN A 562 -6.02 22.98 46.41
CA ASN A 562 -5.68 22.39 45.12
C ASN A 562 -6.35 23.18 44.01
N VAL A 563 -5.67 23.30 42.87
CA VAL A 563 -6.21 23.99 41.69
C VAL A 563 -6.41 22.97 40.58
N THR A 564 -7.62 22.90 40.06
CA THR A 564 -8.00 22.06 38.92
C THR A 564 -8.39 22.97 37.76
N ILE A 565 -7.86 22.68 36.58
CA ILE A 565 -8.25 23.36 35.34
C ILE A 565 -9.36 22.53 34.71
N SER A 566 -10.44 23.19 34.28
CA SER A 566 -11.58 22.56 33.63
C SER A 566 -11.97 23.37 32.39
N SER A 567 -12.59 22.72 31.41
CA SER A 567 -13.28 23.38 30.30
C SER A 567 -14.77 23.23 30.50
N VAL A 568 -15.51 24.34 30.51
CA VAL A 568 -16.97 24.33 30.68
C VAL A 568 -17.59 25.34 29.72
N ASP A 569 -18.51 24.85 28.88
CA ASP A 569 -19.27 25.68 27.92
C ASP A 569 -18.35 26.52 26.99
N GLY A 570 -17.17 26.00 26.65
CA GLY A 570 -16.18 26.68 25.80
C GLY A 570 -15.27 27.66 26.53
N GLU A 571 -15.34 27.78 27.85
CA GLU A 571 -14.45 28.62 28.65
C GLU A 571 -13.54 27.77 29.55
N PHE A 572 -12.25 28.11 29.60
CA PHE A 572 -11.33 27.53 30.58
C PHE A 572 -11.55 28.16 31.95
N THR A 573 -11.71 27.33 32.97
CA THR A 573 -11.98 27.73 34.34
C THR A 573 -11.00 27.09 35.31
N LEU A 574 -10.77 27.79 36.42
CA LEU A 574 -9.95 27.35 37.55
C LEU A 574 -10.85 27.03 38.72
N GLU A 575 -10.87 25.77 39.14
CA GLU A 575 -11.56 25.29 40.33
C GLU A 575 -10.58 25.18 41.50
N VAL A 576 -10.84 25.94 42.56
CA VAL A 576 -10.01 25.98 43.77
C VAL A 576 -10.73 25.22 44.87
N GLU A 577 -10.19 24.08 45.29
CA GLU A 577 -10.73 23.25 46.36
C GLU A 577 -9.89 23.41 47.63
N SER A 578 -10.52 23.83 48.73
CA SER A 578 -9.89 23.80 50.06
C SER A 578 -9.78 22.38 50.58
N VAL A 579 -8.57 21.95 50.94
CA VAL A 579 -8.36 20.62 51.51
C VAL A 579 -8.91 20.51 52.94
N GLU A 580 -9.04 21.64 53.65
CA GLU A 580 -9.54 21.64 55.03
C GLU A 580 -11.07 21.59 55.08
N THR A 581 -11.76 22.39 54.27
CA THR A 581 -13.22 22.52 54.32
C THR A 581 -13.94 21.72 53.24
N GLY A 582 -13.27 21.41 52.12
CA GLY A 582 -13.88 20.83 50.93
C GLY A 582 -14.71 21.82 50.11
N ASP A 583 -14.63 23.13 50.44
CA ASP A 583 -15.30 24.16 49.65
C ASP A 583 -14.61 24.35 48.31
N VAL A 584 -15.41 24.50 47.25
CA VAL A 584 -14.94 24.74 45.88
C VAL A 584 -15.40 26.12 45.43
N GLU A 585 -14.48 26.93 44.93
CA GLU A 585 -14.77 28.18 44.25
C GLU A 585 -14.18 28.15 42.84
N THR A 586 -14.93 28.66 41.87
CA THR A 586 -14.54 28.65 40.45
C THR A 586 -14.35 30.08 39.95
N THR A 587 -13.34 30.30 39.13
CA THR A 587 -13.07 31.58 38.46
C THR A 587 -12.62 31.31 37.02
N PRO A 588 -12.91 32.20 36.05
CA PRO A 588 -12.36 32.05 34.71
C PRO A 588 -10.83 32.11 34.73
N LEU A 589 -10.21 31.38 33.80
CA LEU A 589 -8.78 31.45 33.58
C LEU A 589 -8.42 32.87 33.08
N PRO A 590 -7.39 33.53 33.64
CA PRO A 590 -7.07 34.92 33.27
C PRO A 590 -6.62 35.06 31.81
N ASP A 591 -7.09 36.13 31.17
CA ASP A 591 -6.58 36.57 29.87
C ASP A 591 -5.10 36.97 29.94
N SER A 592 -4.44 37.11 28.78
CA SER A 592 -3.02 37.49 28.71
C SER A 592 -2.77 38.81 29.44
N ASP A 593 -1.79 38.81 30.34
CA ASP A 593 -1.41 39.96 31.18
C ASP A 593 -2.51 40.44 32.15
N GLU A 594 -3.54 39.62 32.39
CA GLU A 594 -4.61 39.88 33.35
C GLU A 594 -4.55 38.96 34.57
N SER A 595 -5.41 39.25 35.55
CA SER A 595 -5.54 38.45 36.76
C SER A 595 -6.97 38.25 37.24
N THR A 596 -7.22 37.07 37.79
CA THR A 596 -8.50 36.68 38.41
C THR A 596 -8.25 36.17 39.83
N GLY A 597 -9.32 35.91 40.58
CA GLY A 597 -9.20 35.41 41.94
C GLY A 597 -10.34 34.48 42.32
N ALA A 598 -10.02 33.53 43.19
CA ALA A 598 -10.95 32.60 43.83
C ALA A 598 -10.36 32.08 45.14
N ALA A 599 -11.19 31.90 46.16
CA ALA A 599 -10.87 31.29 47.44
C ALA A 599 -9.63 31.89 48.15
N GLY A 600 -9.32 33.17 47.91
CA GLY A 600 -8.16 33.87 48.48
C GLY A 600 -6.87 33.77 47.66
N LEU A 601 -6.85 32.98 46.58
CA LEU A 601 -5.76 32.95 45.60
C LEU A 601 -5.95 34.05 44.54
N THR A 602 -4.83 34.61 44.09
CA THR A 602 -4.77 35.43 42.88
C THR A 602 -4.12 34.61 41.76
N PHE A 603 -4.75 34.57 40.60
CA PHE A 603 -4.22 33.92 39.41
C PHE A 603 -3.81 34.99 38.41
N ASP A 604 -2.54 35.01 38.03
CA ASP A 604 -2.00 35.95 37.05
C ASP A 604 -1.43 35.17 35.86
N ARG A 605 -1.75 35.58 34.63
CA ARG A 605 -1.13 35.03 33.42
C ARG A 605 0.01 35.91 32.97
N GLU A 606 1.20 35.32 32.85
CA GLU A 606 2.39 35.96 32.30
C GLU A 606 2.90 35.11 31.14
N ASP A 607 2.92 35.69 29.94
CA ASP A 607 3.14 34.98 28.68
C ASP A 607 2.18 33.76 28.56
N ASP A 608 2.75 32.57 28.38
CA ASP A 608 2.04 31.30 28.23
C ASP A 608 1.92 30.55 29.56
N THR A 609 2.14 31.18 30.71
CA THR A 609 2.09 30.50 32.02
C THR A 609 1.12 31.18 32.98
N VAL A 610 0.25 30.39 33.60
CA VAL A 610 -0.62 30.84 34.70
C VAL A 610 0.06 30.56 36.03
N TYR A 611 0.10 31.58 36.87
CA TYR A 611 0.66 31.52 38.22
C TYR A 611 -0.44 31.70 39.25
N ALA A 612 -0.40 30.90 40.32
CA ALA A 612 -1.20 31.13 41.53
C ALA A 612 -0.34 31.82 42.59
N ALA A 613 -0.90 32.83 43.24
CA ALA A 613 -0.24 33.61 44.27
C ALA A 613 -1.10 33.76 45.54
N ALA A 614 -0.45 33.56 46.69
CA ALA A 614 -1.03 33.76 48.03
C ALA A 614 0.09 34.07 49.03
N ASP A 615 -0.12 35.06 49.90
CA ASP A 615 0.78 35.42 51.02
C ASP A 615 2.28 35.50 50.66
N GLY A 616 2.58 36.04 49.48
CA GLY A 616 3.96 36.21 48.98
C GLY A 616 4.59 34.95 48.36
N THR A 617 3.84 33.84 48.29
CA THR A 617 4.17 32.66 47.50
C THR A 617 3.59 32.82 46.10
N ARG A 618 4.36 32.48 45.05
CA ARG A 618 3.91 32.43 43.65
C ARG A 618 4.40 31.12 43.04
N ILE A 619 3.50 30.35 42.43
CA ILE A 619 3.82 29.06 41.80
C ILE A 619 3.14 28.96 40.44
N ALA A 620 3.83 28.39 39.46
CA ALA A 620 3.22 28.05 38.17
C ALA A 620 2.22 26.91 38.38
N ILE A 621 1.02 27.04 37.83
CA ILE A 621 -0.02 26.00 37.90
C ILE A 621 -0.25 25.33 36.56
N ALA A 622 -0.07 26.03 35.45
CA ALA A 622 -0.18 25.48 34.10
C ALA A 622 0.53 26.36 33.06
N SER A 623 0.84 25.77 31.91
CA SER A 623 1.29 26.46 30.70
C SER A 623 0.34 26.22 29.54
N ALA A 624 0.23 27.16 28.59
CA ALA A 624 -0.49 26.95 27.34
C ALA A 624 0.24 25.90 26.47
N GLU A 625 -0.53 25.14 25.70
CA GLU A 625 -0.02 24.15 24.73
C GLU A 625 0.74 24.77 23.55
#